data_AF-A0A7Y5UK57-F1
#
_entry.id   AF-A0A7Y5UK57-F1
#
_cell.length_a   1.000
_cell.length_b   1.000
_cell.length_c   1.000
_cell.angle_alpha   90.00
_cell.angle_beta   90.00
_cell.angle_gamma   90.00
#
_symmetry.space_group_name_H-M   'P 1'
#
loop_
_entity.id
_entity.type
_entity.pdbx_description
1 polymer ?
#
loop_
_entity_poly.entity_id
_entity_poly.type
_entity_poly.pdbx_seq_one_letter_code
_entity_poly.pdbx_strand_id
1 'polypeptide(L)'
;MELPDYLPESARRFFDSKLRDGFEQALELARHRIRVHRPVADSVDQRELECAAELAAHLEREVALLTRLARDARMQGVYTHLLSEGVNAADFLRAAWAAARDYGEASQELRAAKRLAGEIASLADQLSSLLQQANLPPGVLLPREFFDVRALLYRATPAAHARGRFAWGGSRLALLGNVGAEGAGNTEQRAEWEHLERLWRDAPELSALLTVLAGAARQFTPAHQDNAVAAADRSRKKNPRAAYLRALFVLLSANGVSVGCRLYQAIADTTDVVLNDPDVSTSADDVRKAMRLPEGSC
;
A
#
# COMPACT_ATOMS: atom_id res chain seq x y z
N MET A 1 -19.61 28.13 0.55
CA MET A 1 -20.80 27.26 0.43
C MET A 1 -21.58 27.30 1.72
N GLU A 2 -22.90 27.57 1.70
CA GLU A 2 -23.74 27.48 2.90
C GLU A 2 -24.08 26.01 3.21
N LEU A 3 -23.83 25.60 4.45
CA LEU A 3 -24.04 24.24 4.94
C LEU A 3 -25.43 24.09 5.57
N PRO A 4 -26.18 23.00 5.30
CA PRO A 4 -27.55 22.83 5.81
C PRO A 4 -27.67 22.88 7.34
N ASP A 5 -28.81 23.38 7.81
CA ASP A 5 -29.05 23.61 9.25
C ASP A 5 -29.06 22.35 10.10
N TYR A 6 -29.48 21.23 9.52
CA TYR A 6 -29.56 19.93 10.19
C TYR A 6 -28.19 19.27 10.44
N LEU A 7 -27.08 19.83 9.93
CA LEU A 7 -25.77 19.22 10.12
C LEU A 7 -25.30 19.35 11.57
N PRO A 8 -24.89 18.23 12.22
CA PRO A 8 -24.22 18.28 13.50
C PRO A 8 -22.96 19.15 13.45
N GLU A 9 -22.64 19.82 14.55
CA GLU A 9 -21.48 20.71 14.64
C GLU A 9 -20.16 20.02 14.25
N SER A 10 -19.97 18.75 14.64
CA SER A 10 -18.78 17.98 14.24
C SER A 10 -18.72 17.73 12.72
N ALA A 11 -19.87 17.46 12.07
CA ALA A 11 -19.95 17.32 10.63
C ALA A 11 -19.66 18.64 9.91
N ARG A 12 -20.18 19.78 10.42
CA ARG A 12 -19.88 21.10 9.86
C ARG A 12 -18.39 21.39 9.85
N ARG A 13 -17.71 21.20 10.98
CA ARG A 13 -16.26 21.37 11.08
C ARG A 13 -15.50 20.47 10.11
N PHE A 14 -15.94 19.22 9.95
CA PHE A 14 -15.36 18.31 8.97
C PHE A 14 -15.48 18.87 7.54
N PHE A 15 -16.68 19.32 7.14
CA PHE A 15 -16.91 19.86 5.80
C PHE A 15 -16.19 21.18 5.57
N ASP A 16 -16.19 22.12 6.53
CA ASP A 16 -15.47 23.38 6.39
C ASP A 16 -13.96 23.13 6.21
N SER A 17 -13.37 22.26 7.05
CA SER A 17 -11.96 21.91 6.94
C SER A 17 -11.60 21.22 5.63
N LYS A 18 -12.49 20.39 5.06
CA LYS A 18 -12.20 19.63 3.84
C LYS A 18 -12.54 20.39 2.56
N LEU A 19 -13.70 21.02 2.49
CA LEU A 19 -14.15 21.74 1.30
C LEU A 19 -13.47 23.10 1.21
N ARG A 20 -13.67 23.96 2.21
CA ARG A 20 -13.27 25.37 2.15
C ARG A 20 -11.75 25.53 2.28
N ASP A 21 -11.16 24.87 3.27
CA ASP A 21 -9.74 25.06 3.60
C ASP A 21 -8.80 24.13 2.83
N GLY A 22 -9.35 23.17 2.06
CA GLY A 22 -8.58 22.12 1.39
C GLY A 22 -8.88 22.03 -0.10
N PHE A 23 -9.95 21.31 -0.44
CA PHE A 23 -10.17 20.83 -1.79
C PHE A 23 -10.61 21.93 -2.78
N GLU A 24 -11.45 22.88 -2.38
CA GLU A 24 -11.88 23.97 -3.27
C GLU A 24 -10.69 24.86 -3.66
N GLN A 25 -9.86 25.24 -2.68
CA GLN A 25 -8.67 26.04 -2.93
C GLN A 25 -7.65 25.29 -3.81
N ALA A 26 -7.39 24.01 -3.51
CA ALA A 26 -6.51 23.19 -4.33
C ALA A 26 -7.02 23.03 -5.77
N LEU A 27 -8.34 22.89 -5.95
CA LEU A 27 -8.97 22.75 -7.25
C LEU A 27 -8.83 24.04 -8.07
N GLU A 28 -9.07 25.21 -7.45
CA GLU A 28 -8.88 26.50 -8.13
C GLU A 28 -7.41 26.72 -8.54
N LEU A 29 -6.45 26.31 -7.70
CA LEU A 29 -5.03 26.35 -8.04
C LEU A 29 -4.71 25.43 -9.23
N ALA A 30 -5.22 24.19 -9.24
CA ALA A 30 -5.03 23.26 -10.35
C ALA A 30 -5.62 23.82 -11.66
N ARG A 31 -6.86 24.32 -11.62
CA ARG A 31 -7.51 24.98 -12.77
C ARG A 31 -6.75 26.21 -13.23
N HIS A 32 -6.21 27.00 -12.32
CA HIS A 32 -5.39 28.15 -12.67
C HIS A 32 -4.13 27.73 -13.43
N ARG A 33 -3.41 26.71 -12.95
CA ARG A 33 -2.22 26.15 -13.64
C ARG A 33 -2.57 25.68 -15.05
N ILE A 34 -3.66 24.94 -15.22
CA ILE A 34 -4.13 24.49 -16.53
C ILE A 34 -4.38 25.68 -17.46
N ARG A 35 -5.03 26.76 -16.97
CA ARG A 35 -5.31 27.96 -17.77
C ARG A 35 -4.03 28.69 -18.21
N VAL A 36 -3.02 28.79 -17.33
CA VAL A 36 -1.78 29.55 -17.61
C VAL A 36 -0.85 28.78 -18.54
N HIS A 37 -0.72 27.47 -18.38
CA HIS A 37 0.26 26.67 -19.12
C HIS A 37 -0.28 26.09 -20.44
N ARG A 38 -1.60 25.98 -20.61
CA ARG A 38 -2.22 25.47 -21.85
C ARG A 38 -1.75 26.18 -23.15
N PRO A 39 -1.60 27.52 -23.22
CA PRO A 39 -1.23 28.18 -24.48
C PRO A 39 0.27 28.13 -24.84
N VAL A 40 1.15 27.64 -23.95
CA VAL A 40 2.62 27.73 -24.13
C VAL A 40 3.29 26.35 -24.11
N ALA A 41 2.52 25.25 -24.06
CA ALA A 41 3.08 23.96 -23.69
C ALA A 41 4.01 23.35 -24.77
N ASP A 42 5.31 23.33 -24.49
CA ASP A 42 6.28 22.40 -25.07
C ASP A 42 6.20 21.02 -24.39
N SER A 43 7.03 20.04 -24.79
CA SER A 43 6.91 18.64 -24.31
C SER A 43 7.08 18.44 -22.81
N VAL A 44 7.92 19.24 -22.13
CA VAL A 44 8.08 19.19 -20.67
C VAL A 44 6.86 19.79 -19.97
N ASP A 45 6.30 20.87 -20.52
CA ASP A 45 5.10 21.53 -20.01
C ASP A 45 3.84 20.67 -20.22
N GLN A 46 3.85 19.79 -21.23
CA GLN A 46 2.73 18.90 -21.51
C GLN A 46 2.52 17.86 -20.39
N ARG A 47 3.59 17.29 -19.83
CA ARG A 47 3.48 16.35 -18.70
C ARG A 47 2.97 17.04 -17.44
N GLU A 48 3.42 18.28 -17.18
CA GLU A 48 2.91 19.07 -16.05
C GLU A 48 1.43 19.41 -16.23
N LEU A 49 1.02 19.72 -17.47
CA LEU A 49 -0.38 20.00 -17.80
C LEU A 49 -1.27 18.77 -17.61
N GLU A 50 -0.82 17.60 -18.05
CA GLU A 50 -1.51 16.32 -17.85
C GLU A 50 -1.66 16.01 -16.35
N CYS A 51 -0.58 16.13 -15.58
CA CYS A 51 -0.61 15.94 -14.13
C CYS A 51 -1.57 16.92 -13.43
N ALA A 52 -1.58 18.20 -13.85
CA ALA A 52 -2.50 19.20 -13.33
C ALA A 52 -3.97 18.89 -13.68
N ALA A 53 -4.23 18.38 -14.89
CA ALA A 53 -5.57 17.97 -15.33
C ALA A 53 -6.08 16.75 -14.56
N GLU A 54 -5.24 15.73 -14.35
CA GLU A 54 -5.57 14.57 -13.52
C GLU A 54 -5.88 14.96 -12.08
N LEU A 55 -5.05 15.84 -11.50
CA LEU A 55 -5.27 16.38 -10.16
C LEU A 55 -6.59 17.15 -10.07
N ALA A 56 -6.88 18.03 -11.03
CA ALA A 56 -8.14 18.77 -11.07
C ALA A 56 -9.36 17.82 -11.15
N ALA A 57 -9.31 16.82 -12.03
CA ALA A 57 -10.37 15.83 -12.16
C ALA A 57 -10.57 15.01 -10.88
N HIS A 58 -9.49 14.66 -10.17
CA HIS A 58 -9.58 14.02 -8.86
C HIS A 58 -10.27 14.93 -7.84
N LEU A 59 -9.80 16.17 -7.69
CA LEU A 59 -10.35 17.13 -6.74
C LEU A 59 -11.83 17.45 -7.00
N GLU A 60 -12.25 17.52 -8.27
CA GLU A 60 -13.67 17.69 -8.64
C GLU A 60 -14.54 16.53 -8.13
N ARG A 61 -14.07 15.28 -8.24
CA ARG A 61 -14.78 14.12 -7.69
C ARG A 61 -14.89 14.18 -6.17
N GLU A 62 -13.81 14.58 -5.49
CA GLU A 62 -13.79 14.73 -4.03
C GLU A 62 -14.75 15.81 -3.55
N VAL A 63 -14.74 17.00 -4.18
CA VAL A 63 -15.67 18.09 -3.87
C VAL A 63 -17.12 17.67 -4.12
N ALA A 64 -17.39 16.99 -5.24
CA ALA A 64 -18.74 16.52 -5.55
C ALA A 64 -19.23 15.50 -4.51
N LEU A 65 -18.39 14.54 -4.10
CA LEU A 65 -18.71 13.56 -3.07
C LEU A 65 -19.02 14.22 -1.72
N LEU A 66 -18.12 15.10 -1.24
CA LEU A 66 -18.31 15.79 0.03
C LEU A 66 -19.56 16.68 0.01
N THR A 67 -19.85 17.32 -1.13
CA THR A 67 -21.07 18.11 -1.31
C THR A 67 -22.32 17.23 -1.24
N ARG A 68 -22.31 16.04 -1.85
CA ARG A 68 -23.42 15.07 -1.73
C ARG A 68 -23.60 14.62 -0.28
N LEU A 69 -22.53 14.23 0.41
CA LEU A 69 -22.59 13.85 1.82
C LEU A 69 -23.17 14.97 2.70
N ALA A 70 -22.85 16.23 2.40
CA ALA A 70 -23.35 17.36 3.17
C ALA A 70 -24.83 17.70 2.89
N ARG A 71 -25.35 17.43 1.68
CA ARG A 71 -26.61 18.01 1.19
C ARG A 71 -27.68 17.02 0.74
N ASP A 72 -27.32 15.77 0.44
CA ASP A 72 -28.29 14.76 0.01
C ASP A 72 -29.36 14.56 1.10
N ALA A 73 -30.63 14.57 0.71
CA ALA A 73 -31.76 14.50 1.63
C ALA A 73 -31.72 13.23 2.51
N ARG A 74 -31.20 12.11 1.98
CA ARG A 74 -31.05 10.86 2.74
C ARG A 74 -30.09 11.01 3.92
N MET A 75 -29.08 11.88 3.81
CA MET A 75 -28.11 12.11 4.88
C MET A 75 -28.70 12.78 6.10
N GLN A 76 -29.82 13.51 5.98
CA GLN A 76 -30.51 14.08 7.14
C GLN A 76 -30.92 13.00 8.15
N GLY A 77 -31.45 11.87 7.64
CA GLY A 77 -31.77 10.70 8.46
C GLY A 77 -30.53 10.10 9.10
N VAL A 78 -29.45 9.95 8.33
CA VAL A 78 -28.15 9.46 8.80
C VAL A 78 -27.63 10.29 9.98
N TYR A 79 -27.56 11.62 9.84
CA TYR A 79 -27.06 12.51 10.91
C TYR A 79 -27.90 12.44 12.17
N THR A 80 -29.22 12.35 12.03
CA THR A 80 -30.14 12.19 13.16
C THR A 80 -29.84 10.88 13.91
N HIS A 81 -29.63 9.78 13.18
CA HIS A 81 -29.29 8.48 13.77
C HIS A 81 -27.90 8.47 14.44
N LEU A 82 -26.90 9.10 13.82
CA LEU A 82 -25.56 9.20 14.41
C LEU A 82 -25.60 9.96 15.75
N LEU A 83 -26.36 11.06 15.80
CA LEU A 83 -26.54 11.81 17.04
C LEU A 83 -27.25 11.00 18.13
N SER A 84 -28.32 10.28 17.80
CA SER A 84 -29.05 9.47 18.79
C SER A 84 -28.22 8.32 19.35
N GLU A 85 -27.29 7.78 18.57
CA GLU A 85 -26.38 6.71 18.99
C GLU A 85 -25.08 7.24 19.61
N GLY A 86 -24.94 8.56 19.79
CA GLY A 86 -23.73 9.18 20.36
C GLY A 86 -22.48 9.03 19.48
N VAL A 87 -22.66 8.75 18.19
CA VAL A 87 -21.55 8.61 17.23
C VAL A 87 -21.09 9.98 16.76
N ASN A 88 -19.78 10.22 16.81
CA ASN A 88 -19.20 11.44 16.26
C ASN A 88 -19.35 11.45 14.73
N ALA A 89 -20.17 12.36 14.22
CA ALA A 89 -20.42 12.49 12.79
C ALA A 89 -19.16 12.79 11.96
N ALA A 90 -18.16 13.50 12.50
CA ALA A 90 -16.91 13.76 11.79
C ALA A 90 -16.09 12.49 11.56
N ASP A 91 -16.05 11.59 12.55
CA ASP A 91 -15.30 10.33 12.47
C ASP A 91 -15.98 9.34 11.54
N PHE A 92 -17.32 9.32 11.56
CA PHE A 92 -18.13 8.57 10.59
C PHE A 92 -17.93 9.09 9.16
N LEU A 93 -18.02 10.40 8.94
CA LEU A 93 -17.81 11.03 7.64
C LEU A 93 -16.39 10.83 7.11
N ARG A 94 -15.38 10.91 7.98
CA ARG A 94 -13.98 10.63 7.59
C ARG A 94 -13.84 9.20 7.10
N ALA A 95 -14.48 8.23 7.77
CA ALA A 95 -14.49 6.83 7.35
C ALA A 95 -15.26 6.64 6.03
N ALA A 96 -16.46 7.20 5.89
CA ALA A 96 -17.27 7.14 4.67
C ALA A 96 -16.54 7.74 3.45
N TRP A 97 -15.95 8.91 3.64
CA TRP A 97 -15.19 9.61 2.62
C TRP A 97 -13.93 8.81 2.22
N ALA A 98 -13.12 8.37 3.18
CA ALA A 98 -11.94 7.57 2.90
C ALA A 98 -12.29 6.20 2.27
N ALA A 99 -13.45 5.64 2.64
CA ALA A 99 -13.94 4.39 2.10
C ALA A 99 -14.29 4.49 0.61
N ALA A 100 -14.60 5.69 0.10
CA ALA A 100 -15.01 5.93 -1.29
C ALA A 100 -13.88 5.86 -2.32
N ARG A 101 -12.63 5.67 -1.88
CA ARG A 101 -11.46 5.58 -2.76
C ARG A 101 -11.58 4.44 -3.77
N ASP A 102 -10.98 4.63 -4.93
CA ASP A 102 -10.83 3.55 -5.91
C ASP A 102 -9.75 2.57 -5.43
N TYR A 103 -10.18 1.42 -4.91
CA TYR A 103 -9.27 0.33 -4.52
C TYR A 103 -8.77 -0.48 -5.71
N GLY A 104 -9.23 -0.19 -6.92
CA GLY A 104 -8.91 -0.93 -8.13
C GLY A 104 -7.43 -0.89 -8.47
N GLU A 105 -6.77 0.26 -8.28
CA GLU A 105 -5.33 0.43 -8.52
C GLU A 105 -4.51 -0.29 -7.45
N ALA A 106 -4.74 0.02 -6.17
CA ALA A 106 -4.03 -0.62 -5.06
C ALA A 106 -4.21 -2.15 -5.06
N SER A 107 -5.41 -2.66 -5.41
CA SER A 107 -5.64 -4.10 -5.60
C SER A 107 -4.80 -4.67 -6.76
N GLN A 108 -4.67 -3.96 -7.88
CA GLN A 108 -3.83 -4.38 -8.99
C GLN A 108 -2.36 -4.42 -8.59
N GLU A 109 -1.88 -3.43 -7.84
CA GLU A 109 -0.52 -3.40 -7.30
C GLU A 109 -0.26 -4.59 -6.37
N LEU A 110 -1.16 -4.89 -5.43
CA LEU A 110 -1.01 -6.05 -4.53
C LEU A 110 -0.98 -7.36 -5.33
N ARG A 111 -1.80 -7.49 -6.38
CA ARG A 111 -1.78 -8.67 -7.27
C ARG A 111 -0.50 -8.75 -8.10
N ALA A 112 0.01 -7.63 -8.58
CA ALA A 112 1.28 -7.55 -9.29
C ALA A 112 2.43 -7.95 -8.37
N ALA A 113 2.47 -7.43 -7.14
CA ALA A 113 3.45 -7.80 -6.12
C ALA A 113 3.38 -9.29 -5.78
N LYS A 114 2.17 -9.86 -5.59
CA LYS A 114 1.99 -11.30 -5.34
C LYS A 114 2.50 -12.15 -6.50
N ARG A 115 2.19 -11.74 -7.74
CA ARG A 115 2.64 -12.44 -8.95
C ARG A 115 4.16 -12.41 -9.07
N LEU A 116 4.75 -11.22 -8.88
CA LEU A 116 6.20 -11.03 -8.89
C LEU A 116 6.87 -11.90 -7.81
N ALA A 117 6.31 -11.97 -6.60
CA ALA A 117 6.82 -12.86 -5.57
C ALA A 117 6.75 -14.35 -5.98
N GLY A 118 5.68 -14.77 -6.65
CA GLY A 118 5.58 -16.12 -7.24
C GLY A 118 6.63 -16.39 -8.33
N GLU A 119 6.89 -15.42 -9.20
CA GLU A 119 7.93 -15.50 -10.23
C GLU A 119 9.33 -15.58 -9.59
N ILE A 120 9.62 -14.74 -8.59
CA ILE A 120 10.86 -14.78 -7.82
C ILE A 120 11.05 -16.16 -7.19
N ALA A 121 10.01 -16.70 -6.55
CA ALA A 121 10.08 -18.02 -5.95
C ALA A 121 10.43 -19.10 -6.99
N SER A 122 9.71 -19.12 -8.12
CA SER A 122 9.93 -20.12 -9.16
C SER A 122 11.33 -20.02 -9.79
N LEU A 123 11.83 -18.81 -10.05
CA LEU A 123 13.15 -18.61 -10.62
C LEU A 123 14.26 -18.98 -9.62
N ALA A 124 14.07 -18.66 -8.34
CA ALA A 124 15.00 -19.04 -7.29
C ALA A 124 15.10 -20.56 -7.13
N ASP A 125 13.97 -21.30 -7.20
CA ASP A 125 13.98 -22.77 -7.19
C ASP A 125 14.69 -23.35 -8.41
N GLN A 126 14.43 -22.80 -9.60
CA GLN A 126 15.05 -23.25 -10.85
C GLN A 126 16.56 -23.06 -10.79
N LEU A 127 17.02 -21.88 -10.38
CA LEU A 127 18.44 -21.59 -10.24
C LEU A 127 19.10 -22.47 -9.17
N SER A 128 18.45 -22.64 -8.01
CA SER A 128 18.93 -23.56 -6.97
C SER A 128 19.09 -24.99 -7.49
N SER A 129 18.11 -25.49 -8.25
CA SER A 129 18.14 -26.83 -8.86
C SER A 129 19.27 -26.96 -9.88
N LEU A 130 19.49 -25.95 -10.73
CA LEU A 130 20.58 -25.93 -11.71
C LEU A 130 21.95 -25.96 -11.02
N LEU A 131 22.12 -25.22 -9.93
CA LEU A 131 23.37 -25.21 -9.16
C LEU A 131 23.61 -26.58 -8.50
N GLN A 132 22.58 -27.24 -7.96
CA GLN A 132 22.71 -28.58 -7.39
C GLN A 132 22.99 -29.66 -8.45
N GLN A 133 22.47 -29.47 -9.67
CA GLN A 133 22.68 -30.38 -10.80
C GLN A 133 23.99 -30.16 -11.53
N ALA A 134 24.74 -29.10 -11.21
CA ALA A 134 26.04 -28.80 -11.79
C ALA A 134 27.13 -29.78 -11.33
N ASN A 135 26.84 -31.09 -11.38
CA ASN A 135 27.81 -32.18 -11.36
C ASN A 135 28.48 -32.25 -12.72
N LEU A 136 29.44 -31.36 -12.93
CA LEU A 136 30.18 -31.33 -14.18
C LEU A 136 31.20 -32.47 -14.25
N PRO A 137 31.51 -32.96 -15.47
CA PRO A 137 32.57 -33.92 -15.68
C PRO A 137 33.91 -33.41 -15.11
N PRO A 138 34.83 -34.32 -14.75
CA PRO A 138 36.18 -33.96 -14.34
C PRO A 138 36.83 -33.06 -15.40
N GLY A 139 37.25 -31.85 -15.02
CA GLY A 139 37.96 -30.91 -15.89
C GLY A 139 37.17 -29.66 -16.32
N VAL A 140 35.86 -29.60 -16.09
CA VAL A 140 35.08 -28.37 -16.33
C VAL A 140 34.91 -27.60 -15.02
N LEU A 141 35.60 -26.46 -14.90
CA LEU A 141 35.50 -25.57 -13.74
C LEU A 141 34.49 -24.45 -14.01
N LEU A 142 33.42 -24.39 -13.23
CA LEU A 142 32.53 -23.24 -13.22
C LEU A 142 33.12 -22.08 -12.41
N PRO A 143 32.68 -20.83 -12.67
CA PRO A 143 33.03 -19.69 -11.83
C PRO A 143 32.67 -19.97 -10.37
N ARG A 144 33.57 -19.62 -9.45
CA ARG A 144 33.35 -19.86 -8.01
C ARG A 144 32.13 -19.10 -7.48
N GLU A 145 31.80 -17.98 -8.10
CA GLU A 145 30.64 -17.14 -7.78
C GLU A 145 29.30 -17.88 -7.89
N PHE A 146 29.26 -19.03 -8.58
CA PHE A 146 28.04 -19.84 -8.70
C PHE A 146 27.72 -20.62 -7.41
N PHE A 147 28.73 -20.87 -6.57
CA PHE A 147 28.62 -21.72 -5.39
C PHE A 147 29.02 -20.99 -4.10
N ASP A 148 29.97 -20.06 -4.21
CA ASP A 148 30.57 -19.34 -3.09
C ASP A 148 30.00 -17.92 -2.96
N VAL A 149 29.22 -17.71 -1.90
CA VAL A 149 28.63 -16.41 -1.53
C VAL A 149 29.71 -15.36 -1.26
N ARG A 150 30.85 -15.74 -0.69
CA ARG A 150 31.98 -14.84 -0.44
C ARG A 150 32.56 -14.35 -1.76
N ALA A 151 32.74 -15.23 -2.75
CA ALA A 151 33.20 -14.88 -4.09
C ALA A 151 32.21 -13.95 -4.81
N LEU A 152 30.90 -14.21 -4.69
CA LEU A 152 29.85 -13.36 -5.26
C LEU A 152 29.86 -11.95 -4.65
N LEU A 153 29.95 -11.84 -3.32
CA LEU A 153 30.04 -10.57 -2.62
C LEU A 153 31.32 -9.80 -2.95
N TYR A 154 32.44 -10.50 -3.16
CA TYR A 154 33.70 -9.89 -3.61
C TYR A 154 33.55 -9.19 -4.97
N ARG A 155 32.75 -9.77 -5.89
CA ARG A 155 32.50 -9.21 -7.22
C ARG A 155 31.35 -8.19 -7.25
N ALA A 156 30.41 -8.26 -6.32
CA ALA A 156 29.24 -7.40 -6.30
C ALA A 156 29.61 -5.91 -6.16
N THR A 157 29.12 -5.10 -7.10
CA THR A 157 29.19 -3.63 -7.03
C THR A 157 27.99 -3.09 -6.25
N PRO A 158 28.18 -2.08 -5.39
CA PRO A 158 27.08 -1.47 -4.67
C PRO A 158 26.10 -0.81 -5.64
N ALA A 159 24.81 -0.88 -5.32
CA ALA A 159 23.78 -0.23 -6.14
C ALA A 159 24.07 1.26 -6.34
N ALA A 160 23.75 1.79 -7.52
CA ALA A 160 24.00 3.19 -7.88
C ALA A 160 23.31 4.21 -6.95
N HIS A 161 22.38 3.79 -6.10
CA HIS A 161 21.61 4.65 -5.20
C HIS A 161 21.91 4.41 -3.72
N ALA A 162 22.90 3.57 -3.39
CA ALA A 162 23.30 3.36 -2.01
C ALA A 162 23.96 4.64 -1.45
N ARG A 163 23.41 5.20 -0.36
CA ARG A 163 23.94 6.39 0.35
C ARG A 163 25.36 6.18 0.95
N GLY A 164 25.97 5.01 0.77
CA GLY A 164 27.29 4.64 1.30
C GLY A 164 28.20 3.92 0.30
N ARG A 165 28.17 4.29 -0.99
CA ARG A 165 29.01 3.64 -2.03
C ARG A 165 30.49 3.54 -1.66
N PHE A 166 31.06 4.58 -1.02
CA PHE A 166 32.45 4.57 -0.56
C PHE A 166 32.68 3.69 0.68
N ALA A 167 31.69 3.61 1.58
CA ALA A 167 31.75 2.76 2.76
C ALA A 167 31.74 1.27 2.39
N TRP A 168 30.99 0.89 1.34
CA TRP A 168 30.95 -0.50 0.89
C TRP A 168 32.32 -1.04 0.50
N GLY A 169 33.17 -0.27 -0.19
CA GLY A 169 34.50 -0.72 -0.60
C GLY A 169 35.38 -1.16 0.58
N GLY A 170 35.45 -0.33 1.62
CA GLY A 170 36.22 -0.61 2.83
C GLY A 170 35.58 -1.69 3.71
N SER A 171 34.28 -1.58 3.97
CA SER A 171 33.54 -2.55 4.79
C SER A 171 33.45 -3.93 4.15
N ARG A 172 33.40 -4.01 2.81
CA ARG A 172 33.40 -5.28 2.08
C ARG A 172 34.70 -6.03 2.30
N LEU A 173 35.85 -5.36 2.20
CA LEU A 173 37.14 -6.01 2.44
C LEU A 173 37.25 -6.53 3.87
N ALA A 174 36.80 -5.74 4.85
CA ALA A 174 36.72 -6.20 6.25
C ALA A 174 35.78 -7.41 6.43
N LEU A 175 34.57 -7.35 5.87
CA LEU A 175 33.57 -8.44 5.92
C LEU A 175 34.09 -9.74 5.28
N LEU A 176 34.86 -9.62 4.20
CA LEU A 176 35.42 -10.74 3.47
C LEU A 176 36.77 -11.22 4.05
N GLY A 177 37.23 -10.65 5.17
CA GLY A 177 38.50 -11.05 5.79
C GLY A 177 39.77 -10.56 5.10
N ASN A 178 39.66 -9.59 4.18
CA ASN A 178 40.77 -9.01 3.42
C ASN A 178 41.17 -7.64 3.98
N VAL A 179 41.58 -7.56 5.25
CA VAL A 179 42.20 -6.33 5.76
C VAL A 179 43.69 -6.38 5.42
N GLY A 180 44.22 -5.26 4.89
CA GLY A 180 45.57 -5.19 4.34
C GLY A 180 46.66 -5.70 5.29
N ALA A 181 47.75 -6.21 4.70
CA ALA A 181 48.90 -6.80 5.39
C ALA A 181 49.57 -5.89 6.45
N GLU A 182 49.20 -4.62 6.52
CA GLU A 182 49.72 -3.63 7.48
C GLU A 182 49.21 -3.83 8.92
N GLY A 183 48.19 -4.66 9.16
CA GLY A 183 47.70 -5.01 10.51
C GLY A 183 48.29 -6.29 11.13
N ALA A 184 49.14 -7.02 10.39
CA ALA A 184 49.56 -8.40 10.72
C ALA A 184 50.40 -8.59 12.00
N GLY A 185 50.67 -7.52 12.75
CA GLY A 185 51.37 -7.58 14.04
C GLY A 185 50.50 -7.90 15.25
N ASN A 186 49.16 -7.82 15.15
CA ASN A 186 48.27 -8.07 16.29
C ASN A 186 47.75 -9.52 16.30
N THR A 187 48.13 -10.29 17.32
CA THR A 187 47.65 -11.66 17.57
C THR A 187 46.14 -11.76 17.70
N GLU A 188 45.47 -10.73 18.23
CA GLU A 188 44.00 -10.71 18.37
C GLU A 188 43.31 -10.64 17.00
N GLN A 189 43.82 -9.80 16.09
CA GLN A 189 43.29 -9.69 14.73
C GLN A 189 43.44 -11.01 13.96
N ARG A 190 44.58 -11.71 14.13
CA ARG A 190 44.79 -13.02 13.50
C ARG A 190 43.75 -14.06 13.96
N ALA A 191 43.46 -14.11 15.25
CA ALA A 191 42.43 -15.00 15.80
C ALA A 191 41.03 -14.67 15.25
N GLU A 192 40.72 -13.38 15.12
CA GLU A 192 39.47 -12.89 14.51
C GLU A 192 39.36 -13.30 13.03
N TRP A 193 40.46 -13.25 12.27
CA TRP A 193 40.50 -13.69 10.87
C TRP A 193 40.32 -15.19 10.70
N GLU A 194 41.04 -15.99 11.49
CA GLU A 194 40.88 -17.45 11.48
C GLU A 194 39.45 -17.86 11.85
N HIS A 195 38.79 -17.08 12.72
CA HIS A 195 37.38 -17.23 13.03
C HIS A 195 36.47 -16.88 11.84
N LEU A 196 36.67 -15.73 11.19
CA LEU A 196 35.89 -15.31 10.01
C LEU A 196 36.04 -16.27 8.82
N GLU A 197 37.25 -16.78 8.56
CA GLU A 197 37.46 -17.79 7.51
C GLU A 197 36.70 -19.09 7.80
N ARG A 198 36.64 -19.49 9.08
CA ARG A 198 35.85 -20.65 9.51
C ARG A 198 34.36 -20.40 9.27
N LEU A 199 33.86 -19.22 9.65
CA LEU A 199 32.46 -18.83 9.40
C LEU A 199 32.11 -18.82 7.92
N TRP A 200 33.00 -18.34 7.04
CA TRP A 200 32.78 -18.38 5.59
C TRP A 200 32.86 -19.79 5.00
N ARG A 201 33.67 -20.67 5.59
CA ARG A 201 33.72 -22.09 5.21
C ARG A 201 32.44 -22.82 5.57
N ASP A 202 31.85 -22.46 6.71
CA ASP A 202 30.61 -23.04 7.23
C ASP A 202 29.36 -22.29 6.72
N ALA A 203 29.54 -21.25 5.88
CA ALA A 203 28.45 -20.48 5.32
C ALA A 203 27.61 -21.33 4.37
N PRO A 204 26.28 -21.11 4.33
CA PRO A 204 25.42 -21.81 3.40
C PRO A 204 25.80 -21.49 1.96
N GLU A 205 25.74 -22.50 1.09
CA GLU A 205 25.91 -22.32 -0.34
C GLU A 205 24.83 -21.42 -0.94
N LEU A 206 25.11 -20.84 -2.10
CA LEU A 206 24.15 -19.99 -2.81
C LEU A 206 22.82 -20.72 -3.09
N SER A 207 22.86 -22.02 -3.41
CA SER A 207 21.68 -22.85 -3.61
C SER A 207 20.77 -22.88 -2.38
N ALA A 208 21.33 -23.02 -1.18
CA ALA A 208 20.59 -22.99 0.08
C ALA A 208 19.98 -21.61 0.34
N LEU A 209 20.71 -20.52 0.06
CA LEU A 209 20.19 -19.15 0.16
C LEU A 209 19.03 -18.88 -0.82
N LEU A 210 19.12 -19.39 -2.05
CA LEU A 210 18.05 -19.30 -3.05
C LEU A 210 16.79 -20.06 -2.60
N THR A 211 16.96 -21.22 -1.95
CA THR A 211 15.84 -21.96 -1.36
C THR A 211 15.15 -21.16 -0.24
N VAL A 212 15.93 -20.47 0.61
CA VAL A 212 15.38 -19.56 1.64
C VAL A 212 14.64 -18.39 0.98
N LEU A 213 15.21 -17.78 -0.05
CA LEU A 213 14.57 -16.70 -0.81
C LEU A 213 13.25 -17.16 -1.44
N ALA A 214 13.24 -18.34 -2.07
CA ALA A 214 12.03 -18.94 -2.63
C ALA A 214 10.97 -19.17 -1.54
N GLY A 215 11.38 -19.71 -0.37
CA GLY A 215 10.51 -19.87 0.79
C GLY A 215 9.89 -18.55 1.24
N ALA A 216 10.71 -17.51 1.42
CA ALA A 216 10.25 -16.18 1.81
C ALA A 216 9.29 -15.58 0.77
N ALA A 217 9.60 -15.71 -0.51
CA ALA A 217 8.77 -15.21 -1.60
C ALA A 217 7.42 -15.95 -1.70
N ARG A 218 7.37 -17.26 -1.43
CA ARG A 218 6.09 -18.02 -1.34
C ARG A 218 5.24 -17.62 -0.14
N GLN A 219 5.88 -17.29 0.98
CA GLN A 219 5.21 -16.86 2.21
C GLN A 219 4.80 -15.38 2.17
N PHE A 220 5.33 -14.61 1.21
CA PHE A 220 5.02 -13.21 1.05
C PHE A 220 3.52 -12.99 0.81
N THR A 221 2.91 -12.28 1.76
CA THR A 221 1.54 -11.80 1.63
C THR A 221 1.62 -10.29 1.47
N PRO A 222 1.33 -9.73 0.29
CA PRO A 222 1.38 -8.29 0.10
C PRO A 222 0.31 -7.67 1.02
N ALA A 223 0.75 -6.76 1.87
CA ALA A 223 -0.10 -5.98 2.74
C ALA A 223 0.08 -4.51 2.38
N HIS A 224 -1.02 -3.82 2.15
CA HIS A 224 -1.00 -2.36 2.17
C HIS A 224 -0.94 -1.92 3.63
N GLN A 225 -0.25 -0.82 3.93
CA GLN A 225 -0.33 -0.21 5.27
C GLN A 225 -1.76 0.23 5.61
N ASP A 226 -2.61 0.36 4.58
CA ASP A 226 -4.02 0.72 4.71
C ASP A 226 -4.88 -0.56 4.77
N ASN A 227 -5.38 -0.87 5.95
CA ASN A 227 -6.27 -2.01 6.20
C ASN A 227 -7.55 -1.97 5.35
N ALA A 228 -7.97 -0.79 4.87
CA ALA A 228 -9.15 -0.63 4.01
C ALA A 228 -8.96 -1.30 2.65
N VAL A 229 -7.77 -1.17 2.05
CA VAL A 229 -7.42 -1.80 0.77
C VAL A 229 -7.52 -3.33 0.88
N ALA A 230 -6.93 -3.89 1.94
CA ALA A 230 -6.98 -5.32 2.19
C ALA A 230 -8.42 -5.82 2.41
N ALA A 231 -9.27 -5.03 3.08
CA ALA A 231 -10.67 -5.36 3.30
C ALA A 231 -11.50 -5.32 2.00
N ALA A 232 -11.26 -4.32 1.15
CA ALA A 232 -11.90 -4.17 -0.14
C ALA A 232 -11.59 -5.36 -1.09
N ASP A 233 -10.34 -5.82 -1.12
CA ASP A 233 -9.87 -6.87 -2.04
C ASP A 233 -10.30 -8.30 -1.66
N ARG A 234 -10.91 -8.53 -0.48
CA ARG A 234 -11.33 -9.87 -0.03
C ARG A 234 -12.36 -10.59 -0.93
N SER A 235 -12.91 -9.92 -1.96
CA SER A 235 -13.94 -10.51 -2.84
C SER A 235 -13.35 -10.82 -4.21
N ARG A 236 -13.61 -12.04 -4.69
CA ARG A 236 -13.22 -12.49 -6.03
C ARG A 236 -14.00 -11.77 -7.14
N LYS A 237 -15.24 -11.34 -6.87
CA LYS A 237 -16.04 -10.54 -7.80
C LYS A 237 -15.89 -9.05 -7.46
N LYS A 238 -15.57 -8.22 -8.46
CA LYS A 238 -15.55 -6.76 -8.37
C LYS A 238 -16.99 -6.27 -8.17
N ASN A 239 -17.40 -6.15 -6.91
CA ASN A 239 -18.64 -5.48 -6.54
C ASN A 239 -18.24 -4.20 -5.76
N PRO A 240 -18.39 -3.01 -6.35
CA PRO A 240 -17.96 -1.76 -5.73
C PRO A 240 -18.69 -1.50 -4.40
N ARG A 241 -19.97 -1.87 -4.30
CA ARG A 241 -20.76 -1.80 -3.06
C ARG A 241 -20.14 -2.64 -1.95
N ALA A 242 -19.85 -3.91 -2.25
CA ALA A 242 -19.24 -4.79 -1.25
C ALA A 242 -17.82 -4.36 -0.87
N ALA A 243 -17.05 -3.80 -1.80
CA ALA A 243 -15.71 -3.27 -1.52
C ALA A 243 -15.79 -2.04 -0.60
N TYR A 244 -16.65 -1.09 -0.93
CA TYR A 244 -16.91 0.11 -0.12
C TYR A 244 -17.35 -0.24 1.31
N LEU A 245 -18.36 -1.11 1.47
CA LEU A 245 -18.88 -1.50 2.79
C LEU A 245 -17.79 -2.13 3.68
N ARG A 246 -16.94 -2.97 3.11
CA ARG A 246 -15.84 -3.62 3.85
C ARG A 246 -14.75 -2.63 4.25
N ALA A 247 -14.40 -1.71 3.36
CA ALA A 247 -13.46 -0.63 3.67
C ALA A 247 -14.03 0.30 4.76
N LEU A 248 -15.29 0.72 4.61
CA LEU A 248 -15.98 1.57 5.56
C LEU A 248 -15.99 0.96 6.96
N PHE A 249 -16.33 -0.33 7.10
CA PHE A 249 -16.36 -0.99 8.39
C PHE A 249 -14.99 -0.99 9.10
N VAL A 250 -13.92 -1.26 8.35
CA VAL A 250 -12.55 -1.21 8.89
C VAL A 250 -12.17 0.20 9.34
N LEU A 251 -12.52 1.21 8.56
CA LEU A 251 -12.24 2.61 8.87
C LEU A 251 -13.07 3.13 10.06
N LEU A 252 -14.34 2.71 10.18
CA LEU A 252 -15.18 3.01 11.34
C LEU A 252 -14.58 2.41 12.61
N SER A 253 -14.16 1.14 12.55
CA SER A 253 -13.51 0.46 13.67
C SER A 253 -12.19 1.13 14.05
N ALA A 254 -11.38 1.55 13.07
CA ALA A 254 -10.12 2.26 13.30
C ALA A 254 -10.34 3.65 13.94
N ASN A 255 -11.49 4.28 13.69
CA ASN A 255 -11.90 5.54 14.32
C ASN A 255 -12.66 5.33 15.64
N GLY A 256 -12.74 4.11 16.19
CA GLY A 256 -13.43 3.83 17.44
C GLY A 256 -14.96 3.86 17.36
N VAL A 257 -15.54 3.85 16.15
CA VAL A 257 -16.99 3.82 15.94
C VAL A 257 -17.47 2.36 16.02
N SER A 258 -18.20 2.03 17.09
CA SER A 258 -18.85 0.72 17.23
C SER A 258 -20.07 0.63 16.30
N VAL A 259 -20.04 -0.31 15.37
CA VAL A 259 -21.13 -0.49 14.40
C VAL A 259 -22.15 -1.48 14.96
N GLY A 260 -23.18 -0.94 15.63
CA GLY A 260 -24.36 -1.70 16.06
C GLY A 260 -25.43 -1.78 14.97
N CYS A 261 -26.42 -2.66 15.18
CA CYS A 261 -27.55 -2.86 14.26
C CYS A 261 -28.31 -1.58 13.91
N ARG A 262 -28.36 -0.64 14.84
CA ARG A 262 -29.04 0.66 14.68
C ARG A 262 -28.35 1.56 13.65
N LEU A 263 -27.07 1.30 13.33
CA LEU A 263 -26.33 2.04 12.31
C LEU A 263 -26.38 1.40 10.92
N TYR A 264 -26.96 0.21 10.75
CA TYR A 264 -26.97 -0.44 9.44
C TYR A 264 -27.73 0.35 8.39
N GLN A 265 -28.89 0.92 8.75
CA GLN A 265 -29.64 1.76 7.82
C GLN A 265 -28.85 3.04 7.49
N ALA A 266 -28.25 3.68 8.50
CA ALA A 266 -27.41 4.86 8.30
C ALA A 266 -26.22 4.60 7.37
N ILE A 267 -25.57 3.43 7.51
CA ILE A 267 -24.48 2.97 6.63
C ILE A 267 -24.99 2.68 5.22
N ALA A 268 -26.16 2.03 5.09
CA ALA A 268 -26.78 1.73 3.81
C ALA A 268 -27.11 3.01 3.03
N ASP A 269 -27.78 3.96 3.69
CA ASP A 269 -28.13 5.26 3.09
C ASP A 269 -26.86 6.04 2.70
N THR A 270 -25.84 6.06 3.56
CA THR A 270 -24.54 6.68 3.25
C THR A 270 -23.87 6.01 2.06
N THR A 271 -23.98 4.70 1.93
CA THR A 271 -23.40 3.94 0.80
C THR A 271 -24.06 4.37 -0.51
N ASP A 272 -25.39 4.48 -0.54
CA ASP A 272 -26.12 4.89 -1.75
C ASP A 272 -25.83 6.36 -2.12
N VAL A 273 -25.57 7.22 -1.15
CA VAL A 273 -25.14 8.62 -1.38
C VAL A 273 -23.71 8.70 -1.92
N VAL A 274 -22.81 7.89 -1.38
CA VAL A 274 -21.39 7.92 -1.73
C VAL A 274 -21.18 7.34 -3.14
N LEU A 275 -21.74 6.15 -3.40
CA LEU A 275 -21.61 5.47 -4.69
C LEU A 275 -22.38 6.20 -5.79
N ASN A 276 -23.54 6.80 -5.44
CA ASN A 276 -24.35 7.61 -6.36
C ASN A 276 -24.64 6.88 -7.69
N ASP A 277 -24.97 5.59 -7.59
CA ASP A 277 -25.32 4.72 -8.71
C ASP A 277 -26.83 4.43 -8.64
N PRO A 278 -27.64 4.87 -9.62
CA PRO A 278 -29.10 4.70 -9.58
C PRO A 278 -29.53 3.23 -9.71
N ASP A 279 -28.68 2.36 -10.25
CA ASP A 279 -28.98 0.94 -10.45
C ASP A 279 -28.64 0.09 -9.21
N VAL A 280 -28.02 0.71 -8.20
CA VAL A 280 -27.55 0.04 -6.99
C VAL A 280 -28.16 0.71 -5.77
N SER A 281 -29.08 0.00 -5.11
CA SER A 281 -29.51 0.34 -3.75
C SER A 281 -28.89 -0.61 -2.74
N THR A 282 -28.55 -0.08 -1.57
CA THR A 282 -27.95 -0.80 -0.45
C THR A 282 -28.99 -0.92 0.65
N SER A 283 -29.25 -2.14 1.10
CA SER A 283 -30.11 -2.40 2.25
C SER A 283 -29.30 -2.59 3.54
N ALA A 284 -29.95 -2.46 4.70
CA ALA A 284 -29.33 -2.84 5.98
C ALA A 284 -28.85 -4.31 6.00
N ASP A 285 -29.53 -5.20 5.27
CA ASP A 285 -29.12 -6.61 5.14
C ASP A 285 -27.85 -6.77 4.29
N ASP A 286 -27.64 -5.94 3.26
CA ASP A 286 -26.38 -5.90 2.51
C ASP A 286 -25.21 -5.51 3.42
N VAL A 287 -25.40 -4.53 4.31
CA VAL A 287 -24.41 -4.11 5.30
C VAL A 287 -24.06 -5.28 6.24
N ARG A 288 -25.09 -5.93 6.81
CA ARG A 288 -24.93 -7.10 7.68
C ARG A 288 -24.15 -8.23 6.99
N LYS A 289 -24.53 -8.56 5.75
CA LYS A 289 -23.87 -9.60 4.94
C LYS A 289 -22.41 -9.25 4.63
N ALA A 290 -22.13 -7.99 4.29
CA ALA A 290 -20.76 -7.52 4.03
C ALA A 290 -19.85 -7.66 5.27
N MET A 291 -20.44 -7.52 6.46
CA MET A 291 -19.76 -7.65 7.75
C MET A 291 -19.60 -9.10 8.24
N ARG A 292 -20.21 -10.08 7.53
CA ARG A 292 -20.22 -11.52 7.91
C ARG A 292 -20.76 -11.78 9.32
N LEU A 293 -21.72 -10.99 9.77
CA LEU A 293 -22.36 -11.20 11.08
C LEU A 293 -23.41 -12.32 11.00
N PRO A 294 -23.50 -13.20 12.03
CA PRO A 294 -24.49 -14.27 12.07
C PRO A 294 -25.93 -13.72 11.95
N GLU A 295 -26.83 -14.53 11.38
CA GLU A 295 -28.26 -14.26 11.44
C GLU A 295 -28.72 -14.20 12.90
N GLY A 296 -29.47 -13.16 13.27
CA GLY A 296 -29.89 -12.92 14.66
C GLY A 296 -28.88 -12.20 15.56
N SER A 297 -27.80 -11.64 15.01
CA SER A 297 -26.92 -10.70 15.75
C SER A 297 -27.54 -9.31 15.97
N CYS A 298 -28.81 -9.18 15.57
CA CYS A 298 -29.81 -8.19 15.87
C CYS A 298 -31.10 -8.99 16.14
#